data_AF-A0A2V8K802-F1
#
_entry.id   AF-A0A2V8K802-F1
#
_cell.length_a   1.000
_cell.length_b   1.000
_cell.length_c   1.000
_cell.angle_alpha   90.00
_cell.angle_beta   90.00
_cell.angle_gamma   90.00
#
_symmetry.space_group_name_H-M   'P 1'
#
loop_
_entity.id
_entity.type
_entity.pdbx_description
1 polymer ?
#
loop_
_entity_poly.entity_id
_entity_poly.type
_entity_poly.pdbx_seq_one_letter_code
_entity_poly.pdbx_strand_id
1 'polypeptide(L)'
;MRGQPYFWIGNTSRDQYSGVVFGLSAAYDMIDDPTAHRLIQQDLMRILNYLLGHNWNVVMPDGRVSTTFAVRPDQQLSFLQAGRKVNPLRFTFVYAIYRTVYAAFAAVPVFVDSLDDHSHYFKFNLDYINLYDLIRLEEDSSPYKAVYMNAYDMLRRRTQSHGNPHFNMIDRALKGPNGARDTETIGLLNLWLLRPQRDYWVDLRGKYPSCGADRACIPIAVNDRVDTDFLWQRSPFLLFGGGAGLVETAGIDYILPYWMARYYALPQ
;
A
#
# COMPACT_ATOMS: atom_id res chain seq x y z
N MET A 1 -15.11 -9.35 -22.50
CA MET A 1 -15.61 -10.63 -23.07
C MET A 1 -17.13 -10.67 -22.86
N ARG A 2 -17.96 -10.72 -23.93
CA ARG A 2 -19.45 -10.76 -24.02
C ARG A 2 -20.04 -9.80 -25.09
N GLY A 3 -19.37 -9.60 -26.23
CA GLY A 3 -19.90 -8.76 -27.32
C GLY A 3 -20.06 -7.26 -27.00
N GLN A 4 -19.69 -6.80 -25.80
CA GLN A 4 -19.68 -5.39 -25.47
C GLN A 4 -18.38 -4.73 -25.93
N PRO A 5 -18.43 -3.48 -26.45
CA PRO A 5 -17.24 -2.71 -26.74
C PRO A 5 -16.55 -2.35 -25.42
N TYR A 6 -15.35 -2.89 -25.21
CA TYR A 6 -14.47 -2.47 -24.14
C TYR A 6 -13.44 -1.53 -24.77
N PHE A 7 -13.31 -0.34 -24.21
CA PHE A 7 -12.14 0.49 -24.47
C PHE A 7 -11.17 0.31 -23.32
N TRP A 8 -9.89 0.31 -23.65
CA TRP A 8 -8.85 0.22 -22.66
C TRP A 8 -8.68 1.60 -22.00
N ILE A 9 -8.83 1.64 -20.67
CA ILE A 9 -8.47 2.83 -19.89
C ILE A 9 -6.95 2.81 -19.73
N GLY A 10 -6.31 3.74 -20.44
CA GLY A 10 -4.85 3.81 -20.51
C GLY A 10 -4.15 4.40 -19.30
N ASN A 11 -2.83 4.52 -19.44
CA ASN A 11 -1.89 5.06 -18.45
C ASN A 11 -1.92 4.37 -17.08
N THR A 12 -2.04 3.04 -17.07
CA THR A 12 -1.96 2.27 -15.82
C THR A 12 -0.62 2.47 -15.12
N SER A 13 -0.65 2.95 -13.88
CA SER A 13 0.56 3.23 -13.09
C SER A 13 1.01 2.03 -12.27
N ARG A 14 2.26 2.02 -11.78
CA ARG A 14 2.74 0.99 -10.82
C ARG A 14 1.90 0.93 -9.56
N ASP A 15 1.36 2.08 -9.18
CA ASP A 15 0.58 2.27 -7.96
C ASP A 15 -0.71 1.43 -8.03
N GLN A 16 -1.36 1.42 -9.20
CA GLN A 16 -2.54 0.59 -9.45
C GLN A 16 -2.21 -0.91 -9.40
N TYR A 17 -1.10 -1.32 -10.01
CA TYR A 17 -0.64 -2.72 -9.91
C TYR A 17 -0.34 -3.12 -8.46
N SER A 18 0.32 -2.25 -7.69
CA SER A 18 0.65 -2.53 -6.28
C SER A 18 -0.61 -2.71 -5.44
N GLY A 19 -1.59 -1.82 -5.60
CA GLY A 19 -2.89 -1.93 -4.92
C GLY A 19 -3.64 -3.21 -5.30
N VAL A 20 -3.66 -3.57 -6.59
CA VAL A 20 -4.32 -4.79 -7.06
C VAL A 20 -3.64 -6.05 -6.51
N VAL A 21 -2.31 -6.13 -6.59
CA VAL A 21 -1.57 -7.31 -6.10
C VAL A 21 -1.74 -7.46 -4.59
N PHE A 22 -1.62 -6.37 -3.82
CA PHE A 22 -1.89 -6.37 -2.38
C PHE A 22 -3.31 -6.88 -2.06
N GLY A 23 -4.32 -6.32 -2.72
CA GLY A 23 -5.71 -6.70 -2.49
C GLY A 23 -5.99 -8.17 -2.83
N LEU A 24 -5.48 -8.65 -3.97
CA LEU A 24 -5.61 -10.05 -4.39
C LEU A 24 -4.89 -11.01 -3.43
N SER A 25 -3.69 -10.65 -3.00
CA SER A 25 -2.87 -11.44 -2.08
C SER A 25 -3.51 -11.55 -0.69
N ALA A 26 -4.07 -10.45 -0.17
CA ALA A 26 -4.80 -10.45 1.10
C ALA A 26 -6.13 -11.21 0.98
N ALA A 27 -6.89 -11.00 -0.10
CA ALA A 27 -8.15 -11.69 -0.34
C ALA A 27 -7.98 -13.21 -0.42
N TYR A 28 -6.86 -13.69 -0.98
CA TYR A 28 -6.54 -15.12 -1.05
C TYR A 28 -6.36 -15.78 0.33
N ASP A 29 -5.95 -15.04 1.36
CA ASP A 29 -5.85 -15.60 2.71
C ASP A 29 -7.15 -15.43 3.50
N MET A 30 -7.97 -14.41 3.18
CA MET A 30 -9.14 -14.04 3.96
C MET A 30 -10.46 -14.66 3.47
N ILE A 31 -10.55 -15.02 2.18
CA ILE A 31 -11.78 -15.50 1.56
C ILE A 31 -11.68 -17.00 1.31
N ASP A 32 -12.33 -17.80 2.15
CA ASP A 32 -12.43 -19.25 1.94
C ASP A 32 -13.52 -19.62 0.90
N ASP A 33 -13.29 -19.23 -0.36
CA ASP A 33 -14.14 -19.59 -1.49
C ASP A 33 -13.31 -20.11 -2.67
N PRO A 34 -13.48 -21.37 -3.11
CA PRO A 34 -12.72 -21.95 -4.21
C PRO A 34 -12.88 -21.21 -5.55
N THR A 35 -14.00 -20.51 -5.76
CA THR A 35 -14.22 -19.73 -6.99
C THR A 35 -13.38 -18.46 -6.95
N ALA A 36 -13.40 -17.73 -5.84
CA ALA A 36 -12.58 -16.56 -5.58
C ALA A 36 -11.08 -16.89 -5.69
N HIS A 37 -10.62 -17.96 -5.03
CA HIS A 37 -9.22 -18.42 -5.14
C HIS A 37 -8.80 -18.67 -6.59
N ARG A 38 -9.67 -19.30 -7.39
CA ARG A 38 -9.39 -19.57 -8.80
C ARG A 38 -9.30 -18.28 -9.62
N LEU A 39 -10.18 -17.32 -9.38
CA LEU A 39 -10.14 -16.02 -10.05
C LEU A 39 -8.87 -15.23 -9.66
N ILE A 40 -8.56 -15.16 -8.38
CA ILE A 40 -7.34 -14.51 -7.87
C ILE A 40 -6.08 -15.14 -8.48
N GLN A 41 -6.02 -16.48 -8.52
CA GLN A 41 -4.90 -17.19 -9.14
C GLN A 41 -4.77 -16.85 -10.62
N GLN A 42 -5.89 -16.82 -11.37
CA GLN A 42 -5.88 -16.45 -12.79
C GLN A 42 -5.39 -15.02 -13.00
N ASP A 43 -5.83 -14.06 -12.20
CA ASP A 43 -5.48 -12.65 -12.38
C ASP A 43 -4.03 -12.37 -11.96
N LEU A 44 -3.56 -12.91 -10.83
CA LEU A 44 -2.14 -12.80 -10.45
C LEU A 44 -1.22 -13.47 -11.48
N MET A 45 -1.61 -14.63 -12.03
CA MET A 45 -0.86 -15.26 -13.12
C MET A 45 -0.81 -14.41 -14.37
N ARG A 46 -1.92 -13.77 -14.77
CA ARG A 46 -1.95 -12.86 -15.94
C ARG A 46 -1.03 -11.67 -15.73
N ILE A 47 -1.14 -11.00 -14.58
CA ILE A 47 -0.30 -9.85 -14.21
C ILE A 47 1.18 -10.23 -14.24
N LEU A 48 1.56 -11.29 -13.52
CA LEU A 48 2.96 -11.68 -13.37
C LEU A 48 3.58 -12.22 -14.64
N ASN A 49 2.89 -13.10 -15.37
CA ASN A 49 3.43 -13.61 -16.64
C ASN A 49 3.58 -12.48 -17.66
N TYR A 50 2.66 -11.51 -17.67
CA TYR A 50 2.79 -10.33 -18.50
C TYR A 50 4.03 -9.50 -18.12
N LEU A 51 4.19 -9.15 -16.84
CA LEU A 51 5.34 -8.35 -16.39
C LEU A 51 6.67 -9.07 -16.63
N LEU A 52 6.76 -10.37 -16.32
CA LEU A 52 7.95 -11.17 -16.58
C LEU A 52 8.27 -11.25 -18.09
N GLY A 53 7.25 -11.41 -18.94
CA GLY A 53 7.41 -11.45 -20.39
C GLY A 53 7.85 -10.12 -21.01
N HIS A 54 7.65 -9.00 -20.31
CA HIS A 54 7.99 -7.66 -20.77
C HIS A 54 9.13 -7.02 -19.96
N ASN A 55 9.98 -7.83 -19.30
CA ASN A 55 11.10 -7.36 -18.50
C ASN A 55 10.69 -6.28 -17.47
N TRP A 56 9.55 -6.51 -16.80
CA TRP A 56 8.98 -5.62 -15.80
C TRP A 56 8.54 -4.24 -16.31
N ASN A 57 8.30 -4.12 -17.61
CA ASN A 57 7.69 -2.93 -18.21
C ASN A 57 6.18 -3.14 -18.43
N VAL A 58 5.41 -2.09 -18.24
CA VAL A 58 4.00 -2.03 -18.63
C VAL A 58 3.92 -1.47 -20.04
N VAL A 59 3.62 -2.33 -21.01
CA VAL A 59 3.57 -2.00 -22.44
C VAL A 59 2.13 -1.82 -22.90
N MET A 60 1.80 -0.61 -23.35
CA MET A 60 0.46 -0.23 -23.79
C MET A 60 0.11 -0.89 -25.13
N PRO A 61 -1.18 -0.96 -25.52
CA PRO A 61 -1.58 -1.54 -26.81
C PRO A 61 -0.92 -0.91 -28.03
N ASP A 62 -0.47 0.34 -27.93
CA ASP A 62 0.26 1.07 -28.97
C ASP A 62 1.79 0.81 -28.95
N GLY A 63 2.26 -0.10 -28.09
CA GLY A 63 3.66 -0.49 -27.95
C GLY A 63 4.50 0.41 -27.04
N ARG A 64 3.96 1.53 -26.54
CA ARG A 64 4.71 2.42 -25.63
C ARG A 64 4.80 1.82 -24.23
N VAL A 65 5.92 2.08 -23.54
CA VAL A 65 6.04 1.78 -22.11
C VAL A 65 5.43 2.92 -21.31
N SER A 66 4.39 2.64 -20.52
CA SER A 66 3.78 3.64 -19.64
C SER A 66 4.50 3.79 -18.30
N THR A 67 5.02 2.67 -17.78
CA THR A 67 5.77 2.64 -16.53
C THR A 67 6.62 1.37 -16.44
N THR A 68 7.55 1.32 -15.48
CA THR A 68 8.49 0.21 -15.30
C THR A 68 8.79 -0.09 -13.84
N PHE A 69 8.80 -1.37 -13.47
CA PHE A 69 9.22 -1.86 -12.16
C PHE A 69 10.72 -2.14 -12.08
N ALA A 70 11.50 -1.90 -13.14
CA ALA A 70 12.94 -2.22 -13.17
C ALA A 70 13.73 -1.59 -12.01
N VAL A 71 13.31 -0.42 -11.52
CA VAL A 71 13.91 0.32 -10.40
C VAL A 71 13.27 0.01 -9.04
N ARG A 72 12.36 -0.96 -8.97
CA ARG A 72 11.58 -1.33 -7.79
C ARG A 72 11.75 -2.81 -7.43
N PRO A 73 12.95 -3.25 -7.02
CA PRO A 73 13.19 -4.63 -6.60
C PRO A 73 12.24 -5.08 -5.47
N ASP A 74 11.86 -4.18 -4.58
CA ASP A 74 10.86 -4.39 -3.54
C ASP A 74 9.50 -4.83 -4.11
N GLN A 75 9.01 -4.12 -5.14
CA GLN A 75 7.73 -4.43 -5.79
C GLN A 75 7.83 -5.72 -6.62
N GLN A 76 8.94 -5.93 -7.33
CA GLN A 76 9.14 -7.17 -8.10
C GLN A 76 9.11 -8.40 -7.20
N LEU A 77 9.83 -8.36 -6.09
CA LEU A 77 9.89 -9.45 -5.13
C LEU A 77 8.54 -9.67 -4.42
N SER A 78 7.87 -8.59 -4.02
CA SER A 78 6.52 -8.63 -3.45
C SER A 78 5.54 -9.35 -4.38
N PHE A 79 5.49 -8.95 -5.65
CA PHE A 79 4.54 -9.53 -6.59
C PHE A 79 4.85 -11.00 -6.86
N LEU A 80 6.12 -11.37 -6.96
CA LEU A 80 6.52 -12.78 -7.13
C LEU A 80 6.17 -13.63 -5.90
N GLN A 81 6.23 -13.08 -4.69
CA GLN A 81 5.76 -13.77 -3.48
C GLN A 81 4.24 -14.00 -3.51
N ALA A 82 3.46 -12.99 -3.86
CA ALA A 82 2.01 -13.14 -4.06
C ALA A 82 1.70 -14.22 -5.12
N GLY A 83 2.44 -14.23 -6.24
CA GLY A 83 2.35 -15.27 -7.25
C GLY A 83 2.70 -16.66 -6.73
N ARG A 84 3.78 -16.77 -5.97
CA ARG A 84 4.24 -18.03 -5.37
C ARG A 84 3.22 -18.59 -4.38
N LYS A 85 2.58 -17.74 -3.59
CA LYS A 85 1.52 -18.13 -2.64
C LYS A 85 0.33 -18.80 -3.36
N VAL A 86 -0.11 -18.25 -4.50
CA VAL A 86 -1.29 -18.75 -5.23
C VAL A 86 -0.95 -19.81 -6.29
N ASN A 87 0.30 -19.87 -6.77
CA ASN A 87 0.77 -20.85 -7.73
C ASN A 87 2.26 -21.19 -7.49
N PRO A 88 2.57 -22.03 -6.49
CA PRO A 88 3.94 -22.34 -6.14
C PRO A 88 4.68 -23.09 -7.25
N LEU A 89 4.00 -23.93 -8.03
CA LEU A 89 4.58 -24.65 -9.16
C LEU A 89 5.17 -23.70 -10.22
N ARG A 90 4.49 -22.57 -10.48
CA ARG A 90 4.93 -21.60 -11.49
C ARG A 90 6.02 -20.66 -10.98
N PHE A 91 5.91 -20.19 -9.74
CA PHE A 91 6.66 -19.03 -9.28
C PHE A 91 7.73 -19.32 -8.22
N THR A 92 7.78 -20.51 -7.60
CA THR A 92 8.81 -20.81 -6.59
C THR A 92 10.24 -20.63 -7.14
N PHE A 93 10.52 -21.22 -8.30
CA PHE A 93 11.84 -21.12 -8.92
C PHE A 93 12.15 -19.71 -9.43
N VAL A 94 11.16 -19.03 -10.02
CA VAL A 94 11.31 -17.64 -10.50
C VAL A 94 11.62 -16.71 -9.32
N TYR A 95 10.85 -16.83 -8.24
CA TYR A 95 11.07 -16.04 -7.04
C TYR A 95 12.45 -16.29 -6.45
N ALA A 96 12.92 -17.54 -6.37
CA ALA A 96 14.24 -17.85 -5.85
C ALA A 96 15.36 -17.14 -6.62
N ILE A 97 15.30 -17.13 -7.96
CA ILE A 97 16.27 -16.41 -8.81
C ILE A 97 16.23 -14.91 -8.52
N TYR A 98 15.04 -14.31 -8.54
CA TYR A 98 14.89 -12.87 -8.30
C TYR A 98 15.34 -12.49 -6.90
N ARG A 99 14.98 -13.28 -5.88
CA ARG A 99 15.39 -13.06 -4.49
C ARG A 99 16.91 -13.06 -4.35
N THR A 100 17.61 -14.02 -4.95
CA THR A 100 19.08 -14.09 -4.91
C THR A 100 19.74 -12.84 -5.49
N VAL A 101 19.18 -12.24 -6.55
CA VAL A 101 19.76 -11.07 -7.22
C VAL A 101 19.33 -9.76 -6.55
N TYR A 102 18.05 -9.62 -6.20
CA TYR A 102 17.44 -8.33 -5.89
C TYR A 102 17.18 -8.07 -4.40
N ALA A 103 17.25 -9.10 -3.54
CA ALA A 103 16.88 -8.92 -2.14
C ALA A 103 17.72 -7.85 -1.42
N ALA A 104 19.03 -7.81 -1.69
CA ALA A 104 19.93 -6.80 -1.12
C ALA A 104 19.60 -5.36 -1.56
N PHE A 105 18.88 -5.20 -2.67
CA PHE A 105 18.52 -3.90 -3.24
C PHE A 105 17.09 -3.46 -2.88
N ALA A 106 16.28 -4.34 -2.27
CA ALA A 106 14.89 -4.03 -1.89
C ALA A 106 14.77 -2.79 -0.98
N ALA A 107 15.77 -2.51 -0.15
CA ALA A 107 15.79 -1.35 0.75
C ALA A 107 16.07 -0.02 0.04
N VAL A 108 16.67 -0.02 -1.15
CA VAL A 108 17.12 1.19 -1.85
C VAL A 108 15.97 2.14 -2.21
N PRO A 109 14.90 1.71 -2.92
CA PRO A 109 13.79 2.60 -3.24
C PRO A 109 13.07 3.10 -1.98
N VAL A 110 12.89 2.23 -0.97
CA VAL A 110 12.27 2.58 0.32
C VAL A 110 13.05 3.66 1.06
N PHE A 111 14.39 3.60 1.01
CA PHE A 111 15.25 4.64 1.58
C PHE A 111 15.06 5.98 0.86
N VAL A 112 15.09 5.98 -0.48
CA VAL A 112 14.90 7.19 -1.28
C VAL A 112 13.54 7.82 -1.00
N ASP A 113 12.49 6.99 -0.94
CA ASP A 113 11.13 7.44 -0.64
C ASP A 113 11.04 8.05 0.77
N SER A 114 11.83 7.55 1.73
CA SER A 114 11.90 8.07 3.12
C SER A 114 12.56 9.44 3.29
N LEU A 115 13.25 9.96 2.27
CA LEU A 115 13.94 11.26 2.35
C LEU A 115 12.99 12.46 2.44
N ASP A 116 11.77 12.35 1.91
CA ASP A 116 10.75 13.41 1.94
C ASP A 116 9.43 12.85 2.48
N ASP A 117 8.96 13.40 3.60
CA ASP A 117 7.73 13.00 4.30
C ASP A 117 6.48 13.79 3.90
N HIS A 118 6.57 14.65 2.89
CA HIS A 118 5.47 15.52 2.48
C HIS A 118 5.11 15.34 1.01
N SER A 119 6.07 15.53 0.10
CA SER A 119 5.80 15.43 -1.33
C SER A 119 5.53 13.98 -1.74
N HIS A 120 4.54 13.78 -2.61
CA HIS A 120 4.17 12.46 -3.13
C HIS A 120 4.00 11.40 -2.03
N TYR A 121 3.36 11.76 -0.91
CA TYR A 121 3.22 10.90 0.28
C TYR A 121 2.69 9.49 0.00
N PHE A 122 1.91 9.32 -1.08
CA PHE A 122 1.39 8.03 -1.52
C PHE A 122 2.48 6.96 -1.70
N LYS A 123 3.74 7.35 -1.95
CA LYS A 123 4.90 6.43 -1.99
C LYS A 123 5.03 5.58 -0.73
N PHE A 124 4.73 6.14 0.46
CA PHE A 124 4.77 5.37 1.69
C PHE A 124 3.70 4.30 1.73
N ASN A 125 2.49 4.60 1.26
CA ASN A 125 1.44 3.60 1.14
C ASN A 125 1.89 2.46 0.20
N LEU A 126 2.52 2.78 -0.92
CA LEU A 126 3.07 1.78 -1.84
C LEU A 126 4.14 0.92 -1.19
N ASP A 127 5.08 1.52 -0.45
CA ASP A 127 6.11 0.75 0.27
C ASP A 127 5.48 -0.15 1.32
N TYR A 128 4.50 0.36 2.08
CA TYR A 128 3.80 -0.41 3.11
C TYR A 128 3.09 -1.64 2.56
N ILE A 129 2.27 -1.50 1.51
CA ILE A 129 1.52 -2.63 0.96
C ILE A 129 2.43 -3.66 0.26
N ASN A 130 3.51 -3.21 -0.38
CA ASN A 130 4.46 -4.11 -1.03
C ASN A 130 5.33 -4.85 0.00
N LEU A 131 5.85 -4.15 1.02
CA LEU A 131 6.62 -4.79 2.08
C LEU A 131 5.76 -5.73 2.94
N TYR A 132 4.48 -5.41 3.13
CA TYR A 132 3.54 -6.30 3.81
C TYR A 132 3.49 -7.68 3.15
N ASP A 133 3.22 -7.74 1.83
CA ASP A 133 3.17 -9.02 1.10
C ASP A 133 4.54 -9.68 1.01
N LEU A 134 5.60 -8.91 0.73
CA LEU A 134 6.95 -9.43 0.64
C LEU A 134 7.39 -10.10 1.96
N ILE A 135 7.14 -9.46 3.10
CA ILE A 135 7.62 -9.94 4.40
C ILE A 135 6.74 -11.06 4.94
N ARG A 136 5.41 -10.91 4.90
CA ARG A 136 4.50 -11.90 5.52
C ARG A 136 4.53 -13.24 4.78
N LEU A 137 4.83 -13.23 3.47
CA LEU A 137 4.91 -14.43 2.63
C LEU A 137 6.34 -15.00 2.59
N GLU A 138 7.34 -14.26 3.04
CA GLU A 138 8.71 -14.77 3.20
C GLU A 138 8.75 -15.82 4.30
N GLU A 139 9.41 -16.95 4.01
CA GLU A 139 9.57 -18.02 4.99
C GLU A 139 10.32 -17.51 6.23
N ASP A 140 9.86 -17.91 7.41
CA ASP A 140 10.46 -17.47 8.68
C ASP A 140 11.93 -17.86 8.81
N SER A 141 12.34 -18.98 8.21
CA SER A 141 13.73 -19.43 8.18
C SER A 141 14.60 -18.71 7.14
N SER A 142 14.02 -17.87 6.29
CA SER A 142 14.76 -17.21 5.22
C SER A 142 15.61 -16.06 5.76
N PRO A 143 16.92 -16.02 5.48
CA PRO A 143 17.76 -14.90 5.90
C PRO A 143 17.38 -13.58 5.20
N TYR A 144 16.68 -13.65 4.06
CA TYR A 144 16.22 -12.46 3.34
C TYR A 144 15.09 -11.74 4.06
N LYS A 145 14.33 -12.43 4.92
CA LYS A 145 13.27 -11.81 5.73
C LYS A 145 13.81 -10.68 6.61
N ALA A 146 15.01 -10.88 7.18
CA ALA A 146 15.69 -9.84 7.96
C ALA A 146 16.06 -8.61 7.10
N VAL A 147 16.47 -8.81 5.84
CA VAL A 147 16.76 -7.71 4.91
C VAL A 147 15.49 -6.90 4.61
N TYR A 148 14.37 -7.57 4.37
CA TYR A 148 13.08 -6.90 4.12
C TYR A 148 12.55 -6.19 5.37
N MET A 149 12.69 -6.81 6.55
CA MET A 149 12.35 -6.18 7.82
C MET A 149 13.20 -4.93 8.10
N ASN A 150 14.48 -4.92 7.72
CA ASN A 150 15.31 -3.72 7.84
C ASN A 150 14.79 -2.57 6.97
N ALA A 151 14.38 -2.86 5.72
CA ALA A 151 13.75 -1.86 4.84
C ALA A 151 12.44 -1.34 5.45
N TYR A 152 11.61 -2.24 5.97
CA TYR A 152 10.38 -1.88 6.66
C TYR A 152 10.62 -1.02 7.90
N ASP A 153 11.65 -1.30 8.69
CA ASP A 153 11.99 -0.51 9.88
C ASP A 153 12.45 0.90 9.52
N MET A 154 13.11 1.09 8.37
CA MET A 154 13.45 2.42 7.86
C MET A 154 12.19 3.22 7.55
N LEU A 155 11.26 2.62 6.80
CA LEU A 155 9.95 3.20 6.49
C LEU A 155 9.17 3.54 7.77
N ARG A 156 9.11 2.59 8.72
CA ARG A 156 8.36 2.77 9.96
C ARG A 156 8.96 3.84 10.84
N ARG A 157 10.29 3.94 10.97
CA ARG A 157 10.94 5.03 11.72
C ARG A 157 10.55 6.40 11.20
N ARG A 158 10.40 6.54 9.87
CA ARG A 158 9.98 7.80 9.24
C ARG A 158 8.51 8.14 9.51
N THR A 159 7.64 7.13 9.54
CA THR A 159 6.18 7.33 9.47
C THR A 159 5.42 7.01 10.76
N GLN A 160 6.08 6.45 11.79
CA GLN A 160 5.40 5.98 13.00
C GLN A 160 4.67 7.07 13.79
N SER A 161 5.09 8.33 13.68
CA SER A 161 4.44 9.47 14.34
C SER A 161 3.38 10.15 13.48
N HIS A 162 3.10 9.65 12.27
CA HIS A 162 2.22 10.32 11.30
C HIS A 162 0.72 10.11 11.57
N GLY A 163 0.34 9.34 12.60
CA GLY A 163 -1.06 9.07 12.93
C GLY A 163 -1.81 8.40 11.77
N ASN A 164 -1.40 7.17 11.42
CA ASN A 164 -1.94 6.44 10.28
C ASN A 164 -2.34 5.01 10.71
N PRO A 165 -3.65 4.72 10.89
CA PRO A 165 -4.10 3.43 11.37
C PRO A 165 -3.87 2.31 10.34
N HIS A 166 -3.86 2.60 9.04
CA HIS A 166 -3.51 1.60 8.02
C HIS A 166 -2.07 1.13 8.18
N PHE A 167 -1.12 2.06 8.37
CA PHE A 167 0.28 1.73 8.60
C PHE A 167 0.49 1.02 9.94
N ASN A 168 -0.25 1.43 10.97
CA ASN A 168 -0.21 0.74 12.26
C ASN A 168 -0.71 -0.71 12.16
N MET A 169 -1.72 -0.96 11.34
CA MET A 169 -2.25 -2.31 11.15
C MET A 169 -1.32 -3.21 10.35
N ILE A 170 -0.59 -2.68 9.36
CA ILE A 170 0.48 -3.42 8.71
C ILE A 170 1.61 -3.73 9.71
N ASP A 171 1.98 -2.76 10.55
CA ASP A 171 2.99 -2.98 11.58
C ASP A 171 2.58 -4.08 12.57
N ARG A 172 1.30 -4.12 12.95
CA ARG A 172 0.74 -5.21 13.76
C ARG A 172 0.83 -6.55 13.07
N ALA A 173 0.49 -6.61 11.79
CA ALA A 173 0.55 -7.84 11.02
C ALA A 173 1.97 -8.42 10.96
N LEU A 174 2.99 -7.56 10.84
CA LEU A 174 4.39 -7.98 10.66
C LEU A 174 5.12 -8.21 11.99
N LYS A 175 4.79 -7.46 13.05
CA LYS A 175 5.52 -7.48 14.33
C LYS A 175 4.70 -7.96 15.52
N GLY A 176 3.42 -8.24 15.32
CA GLY A 176 2.50 -8.63 16.38
C GLY A 176 2.01 -7.45 17.24
N PRO A 177 1.37 -7.74 18.39
CA PRO A 177 0.75 -6.75 19.26
C PRO A 177 1.73 -5.71 19.85
N ASN A 178 1.27 -4.47 20.01
CA ASN A 178 1.99 -3.38 20.66
C ASN A 178 1.00 -2.41 21.30
N GLY A 179 0.91 -2.38 22.64
CA GLY A 179 -0.16 -1.66 23.35
C GLY A 179 -0.30 -0.18 22.99
N ALA A 180 0.82 0.54 22.78
CA ALA A 180 0.79 1.96 22.44
C ALA A 180 0.24 2.20 21.02
N ARG A 181 0.80 1.51 20.01
CA ARG A 181 0.34 1.58 18.62
C ARG A 181 -1.10 1.08 18.47
N ASP A 182 -1.44 0.01 19.18
CA ASP A 182 -2.77 -0.61 19.17
C ASP A 182 -3.82 0.35 19.72
N THR A 183 -3.54 1.01 20.86
CA THR A 183 -4.41 2.05 21.45
C THR A 183 -4.53 3.27 20.52
N GLU A 184 -3.41 3.72 19.95
CA GLU A 184 -3.41 4.82 18.98
C GLU A 184 -4.31 4.49 17.78
N THR A 185 -4.23 3.27 17.26
CA THR A 185 -5.04 2.83 16.10
C THR A 185 -6.54 2.98 16.37
N ILE A 186 -7.02 2.57 17.54
CA ILE A 186 -8.42 2.73 17.95
C ILE A 186 -8.79 4.22 18.03
N GLY A 187 -7.94 5.04 18.66
CA GLY A 187 -8.15 6.48 18.74
C GLY A 187 -8.23 7.16 17.37
N LEU A 188 -7.34 6.80 16.44
CA LEU A 188 -7.30 7.35 15.08
C LEU A 188 -8.55 6.97 14.27
N LEU A 189 -9.03 5.72 14.40
CA LEU A 189 -10.28 5.29 13.75
C LEU A 189 -11.50 6.01 14.33
N ASN A 190 -11.54 6.25 15.65
CA ASN A 190 -12.60 7.04 16.26
C ASN A 190 -12.58 8.50 15.79
N LEU A 191 -11.40 9.11 15.65
CA LEU A 191 -11.28 10.46 15.07
C LEU A 191 -11.74 10.51 13.61
N TRP A 192 -11.51 9.44 12.84
CA TRP A 192 -11.97 9.39 11.46
C TRP A 192 -13.50 9.47 11.36
N LEU A 193 -14.24 8.85 12.30
CA LEU A 193 -15.71 8.91 12.33
C LEU A 193 -16.29 10.31 12.58
N LEU A 194 -15.47 11.26 13.03
CA LEU A 194 -15.87 12.66 13.26
C LEU A 194 -15.70 13.55 12.02
N ARG A 195 -15.15 13.00 10.93
CA ARG A 195 -14.90 13.73 9.67
C ARG A 195 -16.20 13.92 8.87
N PRO A 196 -16.27 14.94 8.00
CA PRO A 196 -17.32 14.99 6.99
C PRO A 196 -17.19 13.81 6.01
N GLN A 197 -18.31 13.39 5.43
CA GLN A 197 -18.32 12.32 4.43
C GLN A 197 -17.99 12.81 3.02
N ARG A 198 -17.92 14.14 2.81
CA ARG A 198 -17.77 14.78 1.51
C ARG A 198 -16.51 15.62 1.45
N ASP A 199 -15.95 15.73 0.26
CA ASP A 199 -14.72 16.45 -0.06
C ASP A 199 -14.82 17.98 0.06
N TYR A 200 -15.38 18.53 1.13
CA TYR A 200 -15.43 19.98 1.29
C TYR A 200 -14.03 20.59 1.34
N TRP A 201 -13.89 21.78 0.77
CA TRP A 201 -12.66 22.55 0.89
C TRP A 201 -12.35 22.85 2.36
N VAL A 202 -11.11 22.59 2.76
CA VAL A 202 -10.58 22.82 4.10
C VAL A 202 -9.34 23.70 4.00
N ASP A 203 -9.24 24.70 4.88
CA ASP A 203 -8.05 25.54 5.06
C ASP A 203 -7.70 25.63 6.55
N LEU A 204 -6.57 25.03 6.91
CA LEU A 204 -6.09 24.90 8.30
C LEU A 204 -4.97 25.91 8.62
N ARG A 205 -4.66 26.82 7.70
CA ARG A 205 -3.69 27.90 7.95
C ARG A 205 -4.23 28.77 9.09
N GLY A 206 -3.37 29.04 10.08
CA GLY A 206 -3.74 29.76 11.31
C GLY A 206 -4.29 28.86 12.42
N LYS A 207 -4.80 27.66 12.12
CA LYS A 207 -5.11 26.63 13.12
C LYS A 207 -3.89 25.81 13.50
N TYR A 208 -3.08 25.43 12.50
CA TYR A 208 -1.82 24.70 12.68
C TYR A 208 -0.62 25.56 12.28
N PRO A 209 0.53 25.46 12.99
CA PRO A 209 1.76 26.13 12.57
C PRO A 209 2.23 25.65 11.19
N SER A 210 2.60 26.60 10.32
CA SER A 210 3.10 26.29 8.98
C SER A 210 4.61 26.19 8.93
N CYS A 211 5.11 25.10 8.34
CA CYS A 211 6.52 24.83 8.06
C CYS A 211 6.77 24.66 6.55
N GLY A 212 5.96 25.35 5.73
CA GLY A 212 6.04 25.36 4.27
C GLY A 212 4.90 26.18 3.67
N ALA A 213 4.70 26.07 2.35
CA ALA A 213 3.60 26.76 1.68
C ALA A 213 2.24 26.12 2.03
N ASP A 214 2.19 24.80 2.04
CA ASP A 214 1.01 23.94 2.25
C ASP A 214 1.25 22.85 3.31
N ARG A 215 2.31 23.02 4.11
CA ARG A 215 2.80 22.01 5.06
C ARG A 215 2.73 22.48 6.51
N ALA A 216 2.04 21.72 7.35
CA ALA A 216 2.03 21.89 8.80
C ALA A 216 3.36 21.41 9.42
N CYS A 217 3.76 22.02 10.53
CA CYS A 217 4.96 21.63 11.28
C CYS A 217 4.82 20.29 12.00
N ILE A 218 3.59 19.87 12.29
CA ILE A 218 3.25 18.62 12.97
C ILE A 218 2.13 17.92 12.21
N PRO A 219 1.99 16.58 12.34
CA PRO A 219 0.86 15.87 11.76
C PRO A 219 -0.46 16.47 12.25
N ILE A 220 -1.35 16.76 11.31
CA ILE A 220 -2.71 17.26 11.57
C ILE A 220 -3.54 16.12 12.16
N ALA A 221 -4.39 16.44 13.14
CA ALA A 221 -5.30 15.48 13.77
C ALA A 221 -6.21 14.86 12.71
N VAL A 222 -6.49 13.55 12.82
CA VAL A 222 -7.23 12.81 11.78
C VAL A 222 -8.59 13.44 11.47
N ASN A 223 -9.32 13.94 12.45
CA ASN A 223 -10.62 14.57 12.25
C ASN A 223 -10.55 15.93 11.50
N ASP A 224 -9.37 16.53 11.40
CA ASP A 224 -9.15 17.81 10.71
C ASP A 224 -8.54 17.67 9.31
N ARG A 225 -7.91 16.52 8.98
CA ARG A 225 -7.18 16.40 7.70
C ARG A 225 -8.12 16.55 6.52
N VAL A 226 -7.62 17.16 5.45
CA VAL A 226 -8.30 17.29 4.15
C VAL A 226 -8.88 15.95 3.67
N ASP A 227 -10.13 15.94 3.21
CA ASP A 227 -10.78 14.76 2.60
C ASP A 227 -10.24 14.44 1.21
N THR A 228 -10.26 13.15 0.85
CA THR A 228 -9.65 12.63 -0.38
C THR A 228 -10.19 11.23 -0.73
N ASP A 229 -9.60 10.59 -1.73
CA ASP A 229 -9.94 9.24 -2.18
C ASP A 229 -9.57 8.14 -1.18
N PHE A 230 -8.34 8.18 -0.65
CA PHE A 230 -7.83 7.33 0.42
C PHE A 230 -6.89 8.15 1.30
N LEU A 231 -7.37 8.62 2.44
CA LEU A 231 -6.70 9.47 3.43
C LEU A 231 -5.30 8.96 3.81
N TRP A 232 -5.12 7.65 3.94
CA TRP A 232 -3.86 7.08 4.44
C TRP A 232 -2.71 7.11 3.43
N GLN A 233 -2.99 7.48 2.17
CA GLN A 233 -1.95 7.78 1.17
C GLN A 233 -1.66 9.29 1.03
N ARG A 234 -2.34 10.16 1.80
CA ARG A 234 -2.12 11.60 1.75
C ARG A 234 -1.24 12.08 2.89
N SER A 235 -0.52 13.18 2.62
CA SER A 235 0.36 13.77 3.62
C SER A 235 -0.46 14.21 4.85
N PRO A 236 -0.10 13.75 6.07
CA PRO A 236 -0.77 14.20 7.29
C PRO A 236 -0.44 15.66 7.62
N PHE A 237 0.44 16.30 6.83
CA PHE A 237 0.87 17.68 7.01
C PHE A 237 0.15 18.66 6.07
N LEU A 238 -0.73 18.20 5.18
CA LEU A 238 -1.37 19.06 4.19
C LEU A 238 -2.31 20.09 4.85
N LEU A 239 -1.99 21.38 4.74
CA LEU A 239 -2.71 22.47 5.42
C LEU A 239 -4.03 22.84 4.75
N PHE A 240 -4.16 22.65 3.44
CA PHE A 240 -5.38 23.03 2.73
C PHE A 240 -5.59 22.16 1.50
N GLY A 241 -6.84 22.03 1.08
CA GLY A 241 -7.24 21.24 -0.08
C GLY A 241 -8.69 20.80 0.02
N GLY A 242 -9.02 19.73 -0.70
CA GLY A 242 -10.39 19.24 -0.84
C GLY A 242 -11.00 19.76 -2.15
N GLY A 243 -12.30 19.54 -2.30
CA GLY A 243 -13.08 19.90 -3.47
C GLY A 243 -14.33 20.69 -3.12
N ALA A 244 -15.38 20.49 -3.91
CA ALA A 244 -16.62 21.26 -3.83
C ALA A 244 -17.68 20.62 -2.91
N GLY A 245 -17.35 19.52 -2.20
CA GLY A 245 -18.33 18.72 -1.44
C GLY A 245 -19.26 17.90 -2.35
N LEU A 246 -18.82 17.58 -3.55
CA LEU A 246 -19.60 16.83 -4.55
C LEU A 246 -19.24 15.35 -4.55
N VAL A 247 -18.09 14.99 -4.01
CA VAL A 247 -17.60 13.61 -3.95
C VAL A 247 -17.71 13.11 -2.52
N GLU A 248 -18.38 11.98 -2.35
CA GLU A 248 -18.51 11.29 -1.06
C GLU A 248 -17.40 10.24 -0.91
N THR A 249 -16.89 10.06 0.31
CA THR A 249 -15.89 9.03 0.61
C THR A 249 -16.45 7.63 0.33
N ALA A 250 -15.62 6.74 -0.21
CA ALA A 250 -15.93 5.32 -0.32
C ALA A 250 -15.89 4.60 1.05
N GLY A 251 -15.47 5.29 2.12
CA GLY A 251 -15.30 4.72 3.46
C GLY A 251 -14.13 3.74 3.58
N ILE A 252 -13.36 3.53 2.50
CA ILE A 252 -12.23 2.59 2.45
C ILE A 252 -11.15 2.90 3.50
N ASP A 253 -10.99 4.18 3.82
CA ASP A 253 -10.13 4.69 4.91
C ASP A 253 -10.46 4.06 6.26
N TYR A 254 -11.74 3.83 6.54
CA TYR A 254 -12.15 3.23 7.79
C TYR A 254 -12.16 1.72 7.70
N ILE A 255 -12.86 1.18 6.69
CA ILE A 255 -13.13 -0.27 6.62
C ILE A 255 -11.86 -1.09 6.44
N LEU A 256 -10.86 -0.61 5.69
CA LEU A 256 -9.63 -1.38 5.46
C LEU A 256 -8.85 -1.59 6.77
N PRO A 257 -8.38 -0.55 7.49
CA PRO A 257 -7.72 -0.75 8.77
C PRO A 257 -8.63 -1.37 9.83
N TYR A 258 -9.94 -1.11 9.82
CA TYR A 258 -10.88 -1.74 10.74
C TYR A 258 -10.93 -3.27 10.55
N TRP A 259 -11.07 -3.76 9.32
CA TRP A 259 -11.12 -5.19 9.06
C TRP A 259 -9.76 -5.85 9.24
N MET A 260 -8.66 -5.15 8.94
CA MET A 260 -7.33 -5.62 9.34
C MET A 260 -7.23 -5.74 10.87
N ALA A 261 -7.76 -4.77 11.64
CA ALA A 261 -7.79 -4.83 13.10
C ALA A 261 -8.55 -6.07 13.61
N ARG A 262 -9.72 -6.37 13.03
CA ARG A 262 -10.47 -7.60 13.32
C ARG A 262 -9.65 -8.85 13.00
N TYR A 263 -9.09 -8.91 11.80
CA TYR A 263 -8.35 -10.08 11.31
C TYR A 263 -7.10 -10.37 12.16
N TYR A 264 -6.37 -9.33 12.56
CA TYR A 264 -5.20 -9.42 13.44
C TYR A 264 -5.53 -9.37 14.93
N ALA A 265 -6.78 -9.64 15.31
CA ALA A 265 -7.24 -9.74 16.69
C ALA A 265 -6.83 -8.54 17.57
N LEU A 266 -6.90 -7.32 17.03
CA LEU A 266 -6.81 -6.10 17.82
C LEU A 266 -8.02 -6.05 18.77
N PRO A 267 -7.84 -5.89 20.09
CA PRO A 267 -8.95 -5.68 21.01
C PRO A 267 -9.76 -4.45 20.59
N GLN A 268 -11.10 -4.58 20.58
CA GLN A 268 -12.02 -3.51 20.21
C GLN A 268 -12.64 -2.86 21.44
#